data_AF-A0ABD1UDW2-F1
#
_entry.id   AF-A0ABD1UDW2-F1
#
_cell.length_a   1.000
_cell.length_b   1.000
_cell.length_c   1.000
_cell.angle_alpha   90.00
_cell.angle_beta   90.00
_cell.angle_gamma   90.00
#
_symmetry.space_group_name_H-M   'P 1'
#
loop_
_entity.id
_entity.type
_entity.pdbx_description
1 polymer ?
#
loop_
_entity_poly.entity_id
_entity_poly.type
_entity_poly.pdbx_seq_one_letter_code
_entity_poly.pdbx_strand_id
1 'polypeptide(L)'
;MENSSVNSQMLDARICHCGQISVTRTSWTENNPGRRFRGCRFYGRPDACDYFSWMDPPPHPRYKTVINELLRKANNNENREMKMRRSVKLHHIALGVFVIGVLIHKYVI
;
A
#
# COMPACT_ATOMS: atom_id res chain seq x y z
N MET A 1 19.94 -4.85 39.11
CA MET A 1 18.46 -4.85 39.07
C MET A 1 17.90 -4.08 37.85
N GLU A 2 18.70 -3.75 36.84
CA GLU A 2 18.24 -2.97 35.65
C GLU A 2 17.76 -3.83 34.46
N ASN A 3 18.01 -5.15 34.46
CA ASN A 3 17.64 -6.01 33.33
C ASN A 3 16.14 -6.37 33.27
N SER A 4 15.41 -6.29 34.36
CA SER A 4 13.99 -6.63 34.42
C SER A 4 13.09 -5.54 33.84
N SER A 5 13.42 -4.27 34.08
CA SER A 5 12.67 -3.09 33.61
C SER A 5 12.83 -2.86 32.09
N VAL A 6 14.02 -3.09 31.55
CA VAL A 6 14.28 -2.99 30.09
C VAL A 6 13.53 -4.10 29.33
N ASN A 7 13.52 -5.32 29.88
CA ASN A 7 12.80 -6.43 29.29
C ASN A 7 11.28 -6.24 29.33
N SER A 8 10.72 -5.69 30.43
CA SER A 8 9.29 -5.39 30.52
C SER A 8 8.87 -4.28 29.56
N GLN A 9 9.66 -3.21 29.41
CA GLN A 9 9.38 -2.13 28.44
C GLN A 9 9.46 -2.62 26.98
N MET A 10 10.43 -3.48 26.66
CA MET A 10 10.52 -4.11 25.32
C MET A 10 9.40 -5.12 25.07
N LEU A 11 8.85 -5.76 26.10
CA LEU A 11 7.70 -6.65 25.99
C LEU A 11 6.39 -5.86 25.83
N ASP A 12 6.25 -4.75 26.55
CA ASP A 12 5.08 -3.88 26.50
C ASP A 12 4.96 -3.21 25.12
N ALA A 13 6.08 -2.78 24.53
CA ALA A 13 6.13 -2.32 23.14
C ALA A 13 5.82 -3.43 22.10
N ARG A 14 5.65 -4.69 22.51
CA ARG A 14 5.27 -5.80 21.65
C ARG A 14 3.81 -6.20 21.79
N ILE A 15 3.07 -5.71 22.78
CA ILE A 15 1.66 -6.06 23.01
C ILE A 15 0.78 -4.83 22.72
N CYS A 16 -0.28 -5.00 21.94
CA CYS A 16 -1.25 -3.92 21.71
C CYS A 16 -2.28 -3.84 22.84
N HIS A 17 -3.12 -2.80 22.84
CA HIS A 17 -4.18 -2.62 23.85
C HIS A 17 -5.24 -3.73 23.88
N CYS A 18 -5.27 -4.61 22.87
CA CYS A 18 -6.10 -5.82 22.88
C CYS A 18 -5.47 -7.00 23.65
N GLY A 19 -4.28 -6.83 24.24
CA GLY A 19 -3.50 -7.90 24.88
C GLY A 19 -2.84 -8.87 23.88
N GLN A 20 -2.80 -8.53 22.59
CA GLN A 20 -2.25 -9.37 21.52
C GLN A 20 -0.88 -8.88 21.05
N ILE A 21 -0.07 -9.78 20.49
CA ILE A 21 1.22 -9.41 19.89
C ILE A 21 1.00 -8.45 18.72
N SER A 22 1.59 -7.27 18.83
CA SER A 22 1.64 -6.24 17.81
C SER A 22 2.46 -6.69 16.59
N VAL A 23 2.09 -6.19 15.41
CA VAL A 23 2.69 -6.56 14.13
C VAL A 23 3.53 -5.41 13.60
N THR A 24 4.74 -5.75 13.15
CA THR A 24 5.64 -4.84 12.43
C THR A 24 5.07 -4.48 11.06
N ARG A 25 5.00 -3.18 10.78
CA ARG A 25 4.57 -2.62 9.49
C ARG A 25 5.54 -1.54 9.05
N THR A 26 5.48 -1.20 7.76
CA THR A 26 6.23 -0.11 7.16
C THR A 26 5.28 1.00 6.79
N SER A 27 5.58 2.22 7.21
CA SER A 27 4.85 3.41 6.79
C SER A 27 5.28 3.80 5.37
N TRP A 28 4.31 4.12 4.53
CA TRP A 28 4.52 4.66 3.18
C TRP A 28 3.94 6.07 3.04
N THR A 29 3.65 6.73 4.16
CA THR A 29 3.24 8.13 4.18
C THR A 29 4.39 9.02 3.72
N GLU A 30 4.08 10.17 3.14
CA GLU A 30 5.08 11.15 2.72
C GLU A 30 6.02 11.56 3.86
N ASN A 31 5.52 11.66 5.09
CA ASN A 31 6.31 12.12 6.25
C ASN A 31 7.23 11.07 6.85
N ASN A 32 6.88 9.78 6.75
CA ASN A 32 7.64 8.69 7.33
C ASN A 32 7.81 7.52 6.33
N PRO A 33 8.29 7.77 5.11
CA PRO A 33 8.36 6.73 4.09
C PRO A 33 9.40 5.69 4.50
N GLY A 34 9.09 4.41 4.34
CA GLY A 34 9.98 3.30 4.69
C GLY A 34 10.20 3.08 6.19
N ARG A 35 9.67 3.94 7.09
CA ARG A 35 9.89 3.83 8.53
C ARG A 35 9.03 2.73 9.14
N ARG A 36 9.62 1.82 9.92
CA ARG A 36 8.85 0.73 10.53
C ARG A 36 8.22 1.14 11.86
N PHE A 37 7.01 0.64 12.09
CA PHE A 37 6.26 0.78 13.34
C PHE A 37 5.65 -0.56 13.75
N ARG A 38 5.31 -0.70 15.02
CA ARG A 38 4.44 -1.75 15.54
C ARG A 38 3.04 -1.19 15.70
N GLY A 39 2.05 -1.97 15.29
CA GLY A 39 0.64 -1.64 15.50
C GLY A 39 -0.20 -2.88 15.76
N CYS A 40 -1.43 -2.69 16.22
CA CYS A 40 -2.40 -3.79 16.38
C CYS A 40 -2.45 -4.69 15.14
N ARG A 41 -2.70 -6.01 15.28
CA ARG A 41 -2.92 -6.91 14.13
C ARG A 41 -3.98 -6.37 13.17
N PHE A 42 -5.00 -5.69 13.70
CA PHE A 42 -6.09 -5.11 12.93
C PHE A 42 -5.86 -3.64 12.56
N TYR A 43 -4.71 -3.05 12.87
CA TYR A 43 -4.38 -1.64 12.64
C TYR A 43 -4.89 -1.10 11.29
N GLY A 44 -5.63 0.01 11.33
CA GLY A 44 -6.27 0.64 10.17
C GLY A 44 -7.69 0.14 9.87
N ARG A 45 -8.20 -0.85 10.61
CA ARG A 45 -9.61 -1.25 10.58
C ARG A 45 -10.43 -0.51 11.64
N PRO A 46 -11.75 -0.35 11.47
CA PRO A 46 -12.61 0.32 12.44
C PRO A 46 -12.63 -0.31 13.85
N ASP A 47 -12.40 -1.61 13.95
CA ASP A 47 -12.40 -2.41 15.18
C ASP A 47 -11.00 -2.52 15.84
N ALA A 48 -9.98 -1.90 15.24
CA ALA A 48 -8.62 -1.97 15.75
C ALA A 48 -8.41 -0.99 16.90
N CYS A 49 -7.71 -1.43 17.95
CA CYS A 49 -7.14 -0.47 18.87
C CYS A 49 -6.08 0.39 18.19
N ASP A 50 -5.86 1.56 18.76
CA ASP A 50 -4.98 2.63 18.29
C ASP A 50 -3.51 2.44 18.67
N TYR A 51 -3.14 1.28 19.21
CA TYR A 51 -1.76 0.97 19.57
C TYR A 51 -0.81 1.20 18.40
N PHE A 52 0.19 2.05 18.62
CA PHE A 52 1.17 2.47 17.65
C PHE A 52 2.51 2.79 18.32
N SER A 53 3.62 2.26 17.79
CA SER A 53 4.96 2.58 18.28
C SER A 53 6.00 2.54 17.16
N TRP A 54 6.79 3.60 17.01
CA TRP A 54 7.88 3.64 16.04
C TRP A 54 9.02 2.70 16.46
N MET A 55 9.53 1.88 15.54
CA MET A 55 10.70 1.03 15.78
C MET A 55 12.00 1.69 15.31
N ASP A 56 11.95 2.32 14.14
CA ASP A 56 13.10 3.01 13.58
C ASP A 56 13.07 4.50 13.98
N PRO A 57 14.23 5.17 14.05
CA PRO A 57 14.26 6.63 14.20
C PRO A 57 13.58 7.33 13.01
N PRO A 58 13.24 8.62 13.14
CA PRO A 58 12.72 9.39 12.01
C PRO A 58 13.66 9.33 10.80
N PRO A 59 13.14 9.23 9.57
CA PRO A 59 13.96 9.18 8.37
C PRO A 59 14.73 10.49 8.17
N HIS A 60 15.97 10.37 7.69
CA HIS A 60 16.73 11.54 7.26
C HIS A 60 16.02 12.27 6.10
N PRO A 61 16.04 13.63 6.02
CA PRO A 61 15.34 14.38 4.98
C PRO A 61 15.65 13.92 3.54
N ARG A 62 16.93 13.67 3.24
CA ARG A 62 17.35 13.14 1.92
C ARG A 62 16.71 11.78 1.60
N TYR A 63 16.64 10.88 2.58
CA TYR A 63 16.02 9.56 2.41
C TYR A 63 14.51 9.70 2.16
N LYS A 64 13.83 10.59 2.89
CA LYS A 64 12.42 10.94 2.66
C LYS A 64 12.19 11.45 1.24
N THR A 65 12.98 12.40 0.76
CA THR A 65 12.87 12.94 -0.61
C THR A 65 13.04 11.85 -1.67
N VAL A 66 14.11 11.06 -1.58
CA VAL A 66 14.40 10.02 -2.57
C VAL A 66 13.29 8.98 -2.63
N ILE A 67 12.80 8.49 -1.48
CA ILE A 67 11.72 7.47 -1.50
C ILE A 67 10.41 8.05 -2.02
N ASN A 68 10.04 9.26 -1.60
CA ASN A 68 8.79 9.88 -2.07
C ASN A 68 8.82 10.10 -3.59
N GLU A 69 9.98 10.49 -4.14
CA GLU A 69 10.14 10.60 -5.60
C GLU A 69 9.99 9.26 -6.31
N LEU A 70 10.57 8.19 -5.76
CA LEU A 70 10.45 6.84 -6.30
C LEU A 70 9.00 6.34 -6.24
N LEU A 71 8.32 6.51 -5.12
CA LEU A 71 6.90 6.16 -4.97
C LEU A 71 6.02 6.92 -5.96
N ARG A 72 6.27 8.21 -6.15
CA ARG A 72 5.55 9.03 -7.15
C ARG A 72 5.79 8.51 -8.57
N LYS A 73 7.03 8.16 -8.93
CA LYS A 73 7.35 7.59 -10.24
C LYS A 73 6.66 6.23 -10.44
N ALA A 74 6.68 5.35 -9.44
CA ALA A 74 6.01 4.05 -9.49
C ALA A 74 4.50 4.20 -9.70
N ASN A 75 3.83 5.03 -8.88
CA ASN A 75 2.39 5.28 -9.01
C ASN A 75 2.04 5.92 -10.38
N ASN A 76 2.88 6.82 -10.90
CA ASN A 76 2.67 7.39 -12.23
C ASN A 76 2.79 6.34 -13.33
N ASN A 77 3.72 5.40 -13.20
CA ASN A 77 3.89 4.31 -14.16
C ASN A 77 2.70 3.36 -14.12
N GLU A 78 2.28 2.92 -12.92
CA GLU A 78 1.07 2.09 -12.74
C GLU A 78 -0.18 2.76 -13.32
N ASN A 79 -0.35 4.06 -13.11
CA ASN A 79 -1.45 4.84 -13.68
C ASN A 79 -1.40 4.89 -15.22
N ARG A 80 -0.21 5.04 -15.80
CA ARG A 80 -0.02 5.01 -17.26
C ARG A 80 -0.34 3.63 -17.83
N GLU A 81 0.13 2.57 -17.17
CA GLU A 81 -0.17 1.19 -17.55
C GLU A 81 -1.67 0.89 -17.47
N MET A 82 -2.34 1.31 -16.39
CA MET A 82 -3.80 1.15 -16.25
C MET A 82 -4.55 1.87 -17.37
N LYS A 83 -4.15 3.10 -17.72
CA LYS A 83 -4.76 3.85 -18.83
C LYS A 83 -4.54 3.17 -20.17
N MET A 84 -3.32 2.69 -20.44
CA MET A 84 -3.00 1.97 -21.67
C MET A 84 -3.81 0.68 -21.78
N ARG A 85 -3.85 -0.12 -20.71
CA ARG A 85 -4.66 -1.35 -20.64
C ARG A 85 -6.14 -1.07 -20.89
N ARG A 86 -6.69 0.01 -20.32
CA ARG A 86 -8.08 0.43 -20.58
C ARG A 86 -8.31 0.80 -22.05
N SER A 87 -7.42 1.59 -22.63
CA SER A 87 -7.50 1.99 -24.05
C SER A 87 -7.48 0.78 -24.98
N VAL A 88 -6.53 -0.13 -24.78
CA VAL A 88 -6.42 -1.38 -25.56
C VAL A 88 -7.67 -2.23 -25.42
N LYS A 89 -8.20 -2.41 -24.20
CA LYS A 89 -9.46 -3.15 -23.99
C LYS A 89 -10.65 -2.53 -24.74
N LEU A 90 -10.81 -1.21 -24.67
CA LEU A 90 -11.86 -0.51 -25.41
C LEU A 90 -11.69 -0.68 -26.92
N HIS A 91 -10.46 -0.61 -27.43
CA HIS A 91 -10.17 -0.81 -28.83
C HIS A 91 -10.54 -2.24 -29.30
N HIS A 92 -10.19 -3.27 -28.53
CA HIS A 92 -10.59 -4.65 -28.83
C HIS A 92 -12.11 -4.84 -28.84
N ILE A 93 -12.84 -4.24 -27.90
CA ILE A 93 -14.31 -4.29 -27.87
C ILE A 93 -14.89 -3.65 -29.13
N ALA A 94 -14.42 -2.46 -29.51
CA ALA A 94 -14.90 -1.76 -30.70
C ALA A 94 -14.64 -2.54 -31.99
N LEU A 95 -13.45 -3.13 -32.14
CA LEU A 95 -13.12 -3.99 -33.27
C LEU A 95 -14.03 -5.23 -33.33
N GLY A 96 -14.31 -5.87 -32.18
CA GLY A 96 -15.23 -7.00 -32.11
C GLY A 96 -16.64 -6.64 -32.58
N VAL A 97 -17.20 -5.51 -32.09
CA VAL A 97 -18.52 -5.01 -32.51
C VAL A 97 -18.55 -4.71 -34.01
N PHE A 98 -17.50 -4.08 -34.54
CA PHE A 98 -17.40 -3.77 -35.97
C PHE A 98 -17.42 -5.04 -36.84
N VAL A 99 -16.62 -6.05 -36.49
CA VAL A 99 -16.58 -7.34 -37.21
C VAL A 99 -17.94 -8.02 -37.19
N ILE A 100 -18.61 -8.05 -36.04
CA ILE A 100 -19.96 -8.62 -35.92
C ILE A 100 -20.95 -7.88 -36.83
N GLY A 101 -20.89 -6.55 -36.86
CA GLY A 101 -21.73 -5.73 -37.75
C GLY A 101 -21.52 -6.04 -39.23
N VAL A 102 -20.27 -6.16 -39.67
CA VAL A 102 -19.93 -6.53 -41.07
C VAL A 102 -20.43 -7.93 -41.41
N LEU A 103 -20.30 -8.89 -40.49
CA LEU A 103 -20.82 -10.24 -40.70
C LEU A 103 -22.35 -10.21 -40.84
N ILE A 104 -23.07 -9.58 -39.91
CA ILE A 104 -24.53 -9.47 -39.98
C ILE A 104 -24.97 -8.84 -41.30
N HIS A 105 -24.33 -7.74 -41.73
CA HIS A 105 -24.64 -7.10 -43.00
C HIS A 105 -24.49 -8.06 -44.18
N LYS A 106 -23.42 -8.85 -44.23
CA LYS A 106 -23.18 -9.82 -45.32
C LYS A 106 -24.16 -11.00 -45.32
N TYR A 107 -24.70 -11.39 -44.16
CA TYR A 107 -25.58 -12.55 -44.04
C TYR A 107 -27.07 -12.21 -44.16
N VAL A 108 -27.44 -10.94 -43.97
CA VAL A 108 -28.84 -10.47 -44.03
C VAL A 108 -29.17 -9.77 -45.35
N ILE A 109 -28.18 -9.14 -46.01
CA ILE A 109 -28.29 -8.50 -47.32
C ILE A 109 -27.48 -9.32 -48.33
#